data_AF-A0A9I9CHJ9-F1
#
_entry.id   AF-A0A9I9CHJ9-F1
#
_cell.length_a   1.000
_cell.length_b   1.000
_cell.length_c   1.000
_cell.angle_alpha   90.00
_cell.angle_beta   90.00
_cell.angle_gamma   90.00
#
_symmetry.space_group_name_H-M   'P 1'
#
loop_
_entity.id
_entity.type
_entity.pdbx_description
1 polymer ?
#
loop_
_entity_poly.entity_id
_entity_poly.type
_entity_poly.pdbx_seq_one_letter_code
_entity_poly.pdbx_strand_id
1 'polypeptide(L)'
;MLLQEKVANVGDSNEMLMKVGRDIVDFHGEMVLLENYSALNYTGLVKILKKYDRRSGELIRVPFIKKVLHQPFYSTDVLDKLLKECEVMLDLLFFKKDMSTAAAAINEEESATKGKEKVLNIPEDLAEIEYMESMYMKLTLSALNALNEIRGGSSTIDVFSWL
;
A
#
# COMPACT_ATOMS: atom_id res chain seq x y z
N MET A 1 7.27 -3.40 -16.77
CA MET A 1 8.17 -4.18 -17.64
C MET A 1 9.05 -5.15 -16.85
N LEU A 2 9.92 -4.70 -15.91
CA LEU A 2 10.77 -5.62 -15.12
C LEU A 2 10.00 -6.61 -14.22
N LEU A 3 8.91 -6.18 -13.59
CA LEU A 3 8.08 -7.05 -12.73
C LEU A 3 7.30 -8.10 -13.52
N GLN A 4 6.69 -7.70 -14.65
CA GLN A 4 5.97 -8.63 -15.54
C GLN A 4 6.90 -9.70 -16.12
N GLU A 5 8.12 -9.32 -16.50
CA GLU A 5 9.14 -10.26 -16.99
C GLU A 5 9.63 -11.22 -15.89
N LYS A 6 9.81 -10.71 -14.66
CA LYS A 6 10.10 -11.56 -13.49
C LYS A 6 8.99 -12.56 -13.24
N VAL A 7 7.72 -12.13 -13.20
CA VAL A 7 6.55 -13.00 -13.00
C VAL A 7 6.46 -14.08 -14.09
N ALA A 8 6.72 -13.73 -15.36
CA ALA A 8 6.69 -14.68 -16.48
C ALA A 8 7.83 -15.72 -16.42
N ASN A 9 8.98 -15.36 -15.85
CA ASN A 9 10.18 -16.21 -15.77
C ASN A 9 10.32 -16.98 -14.43
N VAL A 10 9.37 -16.89 -13.50
CA VAL A 10 9.42 -17.66 -12.25
C VAL A 10 9.17 -19.15 -12.56
N GLY A 11 10.25 -19.95 -12.55
CA GLY A 11 10.15 -21.41 -12.39
C GLY A 11 9.49 -21.77 -11.06
N ASP A 12 8.92 -22.97 -10.94
CA ASP A 12 8.01 -23.38 -9.84
C ASP A 12 8.61 -23.44 -8.41
N SER A 13 9.74 -22.79 -8.15
CA SER A 13 10.25 -22.63 -6.79
C SER A 13 9.35 -21.68 -5.98
N ASN A 14 8.68 -22.23 -4.98
CA ASN A 14 7.83 -21.50 -4.03
C ASN A 14 8.55 -20.31 -3.38
N GLU A 15 9.87 -20.41 -3.14
CA GLU A 15 10.67 -19.31 -2.58
C GLU A 15 10.75 -18.10 -3.53
N MET A 16 10.95 -18.34 -4.83
CA MET A 16 10.98 -17.26 -5.83
C MET A 16 9.59 -16.63 -6.01
N LEU A 17 8.52 -17.43 -6.01
CA LEU A 17 7.14 -16.94 -6.05
C LEU A 17 6.85 -16.00 -4.87
N MET A 18 7.26 -16.39 -3.65
CA MET A 18 7.08 -15.56 -2.46
C MET A 18 7.87 -14.25 -2.53
N LYS A 19 9.11 -14.29 -3.04
CA LYS A 19 9.92 -13.08 -3.23
C LYS A 19 9.28 -12.11 -4.23
N VAL A 20 8.82 -12.61 -5.37
CA VAL A 20 8.15 -11.78 -6.38
C VAL A 20 6.82 -11.21 -5.85
N GLY A 21 6.07 -11.99 -5.07
CA GLY A 21 4.88 -11.51 -4.38
C GLY A 21 5.17 -10.33 -3.44
N ARG A 22 6.25 -10.41 -2.65
CA ARG A 22 6.69 -9.29 -1.79
C ARG A 22 7.05 -8.05 -2.62
N ASP A 23 7.86 -8.20 -3.67
CA ASP A 23 8.23 -7.09 -4.56
C ASP A 23 6.98 -6.38 -5.14
N ILE A 24 5.91 -7.12 -5.49
CA ILE A 24 4.67 -6.54 -6.02
C ILE A 24 3.87 -5.82 -4.93
N VAL A 25 3.75 -6.40 -3.74
CA VAL A 25 3.03 -5.78 -2.60
C VAL A 25 3.70 -4.47 -2.19
N ASP A 26 5.04 -4.46 -2.09
CA ASP A 26 5.79 -3.25 -1.74
C ASP A 26 5.59 -2.16 -2.80
N PHE A 27 5.71 -2.51 -4.08
CA PHE A 27 5.47 -1.57 -5.19
C PHE A 27 4.02 -1.03 -5.21
N HIS A 28 3.02 -1.88 -4.95
CA HIS A 28 1.64 -1.47 -4.78
C HIS A 28 1.49 -0.46 -3.63
N GLY A 29 2.11 -0.74 -2.48
CA GLY A 29 2.11 0.14 -1.32
C GLY A 29 2.68 1.54 -1.63
N GLU A 30 3.80 1.61 -2.34
CA GLU A 30 4.39 2.88 -2.78
C GLU A 30 3.44 3.70 -3.67
N MET A 31 2.71 3.05 -4.57
CA MET A 31 1.73 3.73 -5.44
C MET A 31 0.50 4.24 -4.66
N VAL A 32 0.00 3.47 -3.70
CA VAL A 32 -1.08 3.92 -2.81
C VAL A 32 -0.65 5.15 -2.00
N LEU A 33 0.60 5.16 -1.50
CA LEU A 33 1.15 6.33 -0.80
C LEU A 33 1.22 7.56 -1.71
N LEU A 34 1.53 7.39 -2.99
CA LEU A 34 1.57 8.47 -3.96
C LEU A 34 0.17 9.03 -4.28
N GLU A 35 -0.84 8.16 -4.38
CA GLU A 35 -2.25 8.58 -4.52
C GLU A 35 -2.71 9.40 -3.31
N ASN A 36 -2.39 8.94 -2.10
CA ASN A 36 -2.70 9.66 -0.87
C ASN A 36 -1.98 11.02 -0.80
N TYR A 37 -0.72 11.09 -1.25
CA TYR A 37 0.00 12.35 -1.38
C TYR A 37 -0.75 13.34 -2.28
N SER A 38 -1.21 12.91 -3.46
CA SER A 38 -2.00 13.74 -4.36
C SER A 38 -3.27 14.29 -3.68
N ALA A 39 -4.06 13.40 -3.08
CA ALA A 39 -5.33 13.75 -2.44
C ALA A 39 -5.17 14.74 -1.28
N LEU A 40 -4.17 14.51 -0.42
CA LEU A 40 -3.87 15.39 0.71
C LEU A 40 -3.40 16.77 0.27
N ASN A 41 -2.50 16.83 -0.72
CA ASN A 41 -1.99 18.11 -1.23
C ASN A 41 -3.09 18.91 -1.92
N TYR A 42 -3.93 18.27 -2.74
CA TYR A 42 -5.09 18.92 -3.34
C TYR A 42 -6.03 19.50 -2.27
N THR A 43 -6.36 18.70 -1.24
CA THR A 43 -7.19 19.15 -0.12
C THR A 43 -6.56 20.33 0.62
N GLY A 44 -5.25 20.29 0.85
CA GLY A 44 -4.48 21.38 1.44
C GLY A 44 -4.60 22.67 0.64
N LEU A 45 -4.39 22.60 -0.68
CA LEU A 45 -4.54 23.74 -1.59
C LEU A 45 -5.96 24.31 -1.56
N VAL A 46 -7.00 23.47 -1.63
CA VAL A 46 -8.40 23.89 -1.52
C VAL A 46 -8.66 24.64 -0.21
N LYS A 47 -8.13 24.13 0.91
CA LYS A 47 -8.29 24.76 2.23
C LYS A 47 -7.57 26.11 2.32
N ILE A 48 -6.36 26.22 1.76
CA ILE A 48 -5.59 27.48 1.71
C ILE A 48 -6.35 28.52 0.88
N LEU A 49 -6.80 28.15 -0.32
CA LEU A 49 -7.56 29.04 -1.19
C LEU A 49 -8.87 29.49 -0.54
N LYS A 50 -9.60 28.56 0.10
CA LYS A 50 -10.82 28.91 0.86
C LYS A 50 -10.52 29.90 1.98
N LYS A 51 -9.40 29.74 2.68
CA LYS A 51 -8.98 30.66 3.75
C LYS A 51 -8.61 32.03 3.20
N TYR A 52 -7.93 32.08 2.06
CA TYR A 52 -7.57 33.32 1.37
C TYR A 52 -8.81 34.08 0.93
N ASP A 53 -9.72 33.45 0.18
CA ASP A 53 -10.97 34.08 -0.28
C ASP A 53 -11.77 34.65 0.91
N ARG A 54 -11.87 33.90 2.02
CA ARG A 54 -12.58 34.36 3.24
C ARG A 54 -11.93 35.59 3.89
N ARG A 55 -10.61 35.72 3.84
CA ARG A 55 -9.88 36.82 4.51
C ARG A 55 -9.73 38.06 3.62
N SER A 56 -9.55 37.87 2.33
CA SER A 56 -9.34 38.96 1.36
C SER A 56 -10.65 39.48 0.79
N GLY A 57 -11.70 38.66 0.75
CA GLY A 57 -12.93 38.94 -0.01
C GLY A 57 -12.79 38.69 -1.52
N GLU A 58 -11.60 38.30 -1.99
CA GLU A 58 -11.38 37.93 -3.39
C GLU A 58 -11.92 36.52 -3.67
N LEU A 59 -12.22 36.21 -4.93
CA LEU A 59 -12.77 34.91 -5.37
C LEU A 59 -11.81 34.17 -6.30
N ILE A 60 -10.56 33.98 -5.85
CA ILE A 60 -9.50 33.40 -6.68
C ILE A 60 -9.49 31.87 -6.68
N ARG A 61 -10.21 31.22 -5.75
CA ARG A 61 -10.23 29.76 -5.64
C ARG A 61 -10.63 29.07 -6.95
N VAL A 62 -11.68 29.56 -7.62
CA VAL A 62 -12.20 28.92 -8.84
C VAL A 62 -11.17 28.90 -9.98
N PRO A 63 -10.57 30.02 -10.40
CA PRO A 63 -9.57 30.00 -11.45
C PRO A 63 -8.30 29.24 -11.06
N PHE A 64 -7.93 29.21 -9.77
CA PHE A 64 -6.76 28.47 -9.31
C PHE A 64 -6.99 26.94 -9.31
N ILE A 65 -8.15 26.47 -8.84
CA ILE A 65 -8.50 25.04 -8.87
C ILE A 65 -8.52 24.52 -10.30
N LYS A 66 -9.07 25.26 -11.26
CA LYS A 66 -9.01 24.86 -12.68
C LYS A 66 -7.59 24.61 -13.16
N LYS A 67 -6.61 25.39 -12.73
CA LYS A 67 -5.19 25.17 -13.07
C LYS A 67 -4.61 23.95 -12.38
N VAL A 68 -4.96 23.74 -11.10
CA VAL A 68 -4.50 22.60 -10.29
C VAL A 68 -4.97 21.26 -10.85
N LEU A 69 -6.21 21.17 -11.34
CA LEU A 69 -6.76 19.93 -11.90
C LEU A 69 -5.98 19.41 -13.13
N HIS A 70 -5.19 20.27 -13.78
CA HIS A 70 -4.35 19.91 -14.94
C HIS A 70 -2.88 19.73 -14.56
N GLN A 71 -2.53 19.80 -13.27
CA GLN A 71 -1.15 19.59 -12.83
C GLN A 71 -0.85 18.09 -12.73
N PRO A 72 0.37 17.66 -13.06
CA PRO A 72 0.75 16.25 -13.03
C PRO A 72 0.55 15.59 -11.67
N PHE A 73 0.79 16.31 -10.57
CA PHE A 73 0.65 15.74 -9.23
C PHE A 73 -0.80 15.35 -8.88
N TYR A 74 -1.79 15.94 -9.55
CA TYR A 74 -3.22 15.63 -9.32
C TYR A 74 -3.72 14.48 -10.20
N SER A 75 -3.07 14.24 -11.33
CA SER A 75 -3.51 13.24 -12.31
C SER A 75 -3.02 11.84 -11.91
N THR A 76 -3.89 11.03 -11.32
CA THR A 76 -3.56 9.68 -10.81
C THR A 76 -3.99 8.54 -11.73
N ASP A 77 -4.54 8.82 -12.92
CA ASP A 77 -5.10 7.78 -13.82
C ASP A 77 -4.11 6.66 -14.19
N VAL A 78 -2.82 6.98 -14.24
CA VAL A 78 -1.76 5.99 -14.51
C VAL A 78 -1.52 5.11 -13.28
N LEU A 79 -1.54 5.69 -12.08
CA LEU A 79 -1.41 4.95 -10.83
C LEU A 79 -2.57 3.98 -10.66
N ASP A 80 -3.81 4.41 -10.90
CA ASP A 80 -5.00 3.56 -10.80
C ASP A 80 -4.92 2.33 -11.71
N LYS A 81 -4.32 2.47 -12.90
CA LYS A 81 -4.09 1.35 -13.82
C LYS A 81 -3.01 0.42 -13.28
N LEU A 82 -1.90 0.96 -12.82
CA LEU A 82 -0.79 0.18 -12.28
C LEU A 82 -1.18 -0.57 -11.00
N LEU A 83 -2.00 0.03 -10.14
CA LEU A 83 -2.55 -0.61 -8.95
C LEU A 83 -3.38 -1.85 -9.32
N LYS A 84 -4.30 -1.72 -10.28
CA LYS A 84 -5.08 -2.85 -10.80
C LYS A 84 -4.22 -3.93 -11.44
N GLU A 85 -3.17 -3.55 -12.15
CA GLU A 85 -2.22 -4.51 -12.69
C GLU A 85 -1.49 -5.28 -11.59
N CYS A 86 -1.16 -4.63 -10.46
CA CYS A 86 -0.56 -5.30 -9.31
C CYS A 86 -1.53 -6.29 -8.65
N GLU A 87 -2.80 -5.91 -8.49
CA GLU A 87 -3.85 -6.81 -7.98
C GLU A 87 -3.97 -8.07 -8.85
N VAL A 88 -4.07 -7.91 -10.17
CA VAL A 88 -4.14 -9.04 -11.12
C VAL A 88 -2.89 -9.91 -11.06
N MET A 89 -1.69 -9.31 -10.95
CA MET A 89 -0.45 -10.08 -10.84
C MET A 89 -0.40 -10.89 -9.55
N LEU A 90 -0.87 -10.34 -8.43
CA LEU A 90 -0.94 -11.06 -7.15
C LEU A 90 -1.95 -12.21 -7.20
N ASP A 91 -3.14 -12.00 -7.77
CA ASP A 91 -4.15 -13.05 -7.93
C ASP A 91 -3.59 -14.24 -8.73
N LEU A 92 -2.88 -13.97 -9.83
CA LEU A 92 -2.24 -15.00 -10.65
C LEU A 92 -1.13 -15.75 -9.89
N LEU A 93 -0.35 -15.06 -9.06
CA LEU A 93 0.70 -15.67 -8.25
C LEU A 93 0.13 -16.59 -7.17
N PHE A 94 -0.93 -16.15 -6.48
CA PHE A 94 -1.59 -16.98 -5.47
C PHE A 94 -2.29 -18.19 -6.09
N PHE A 95 -2.94 -18.03 -7.24
CA PHE A 95 -3.51 -19.16 -7.98
C PHE A 95 -2.45 -20.19 -8.39
N LYS A 96 -1.29 -19.73 -8.87
CA LYS A 96 -0.19 -20.63 -9.26
C LYS A 96 0.37 -21.40 -8.06
N LYS A 97 0.46 -20.75 -6.90
CA LYS A 97 0.87 -21.39 -5.64
C LYS A 97 -0.08 -22.51 -5.23
N ASP A 98 -1.39 -22.27 -5.29
CA ASP A 98 -2.42 -23.25 -4.91
C ASP A 98 -2.45 -24.49 -5.83
N MET A 99 -2.20 -24.29 -7.14
CA MET A 99 -2.10 -25.40 -8.09
C MET A 99 -0.84 -26.23 -7.88
N SER A 100 0.29 -25.59 -7.52
CA SER A 100 1.54 -26.28 -7.24
C SER A 100 1.49 -27.10 -5.95
N THR A 101 0.79 -26.64 -4.92
CA THR A 101 0.58 -27.38 -3.66
C THR A 101 -0.39 -28.55 -3.84
N ALA A 102 -1.46 -28.37 -4.63
CA ALA A 102 -2.39 -29.45 -4.97
C ALA A 102 -1.73 -30.57 -5.80
N ALA A 103 -0.88 -30.23 -6.77
CA ALA A 103 -0.15 -31.21 -7.57
C ALA A 103 0.91 -31.97 -6.76
N ALA A 104 1.51 -31.35 -5.75
CA ALA A 104 2.42 -32.02 -4.83
C ALA A 104 1.70 -33.04 -3.94
N ALA A 105 0.48 -32.73 -3.47
CA ALA A 105 -0.32 -33.63 -2.64
C ALA A 105 -0.79 -34.91 -3.36
N ILE A 106 -1.04 -34.83 -4.68
CA ILE A 106 -1.50 -35.99 -5.48
C ILE A 106 -0.35 -37.00 -5.73
N ASN A 107 0.91 -36.55 -5.67
CA ASN A 107 2.07 -37.42 -5.89
C ASN A 107 2.56 -38.14 -4.62
N GLU A 108 1.99 -37.85 -3.44
CA GLU A 108 2.41 -38.46 -2.16
C GLU A 108 1.56 -39.68 -1.72
N GLU A 109 0.49 -40.05 -2.45
CA GLU A 109 -0.39 -41.16 -2.05
C GLU A 109 0.10 -42.58 -2.47
N GLU A 110 1.23 -42.73 -3.17
CA GLU A 110 1.73 -44.05 -3.62
C GLU A 110 2.88 -44.69 -2.80
N SER A 111 3.30 -44.14 -1.66
CA SER A 111 4.21 -44.90 -0.78
C SER A 111 4.00 -44.67 0.72
N ALA A 112 3.07 -45.44 1.30
CA ALA A 112 3.06 -45.67 2.73
C ALA A 112 4.15 -46.69 3.12
N THR A 113 5.13 -46.30 3.94
CA THR A 113 5.43 -46.97 5.23
C THR A 113 6.62 -46.35 5.99
N LYS A 114 6.43 -46.28 7.32
CA LYS A 114 7.42 -46.13 8.41
C LYS A 114 7.97 -44.73 8.75
N GLY A 115 7.23 -44.08 9.63
CA GLY A 115 7.68 -43.67 10.98
C GLY A 115 9.02 -42.94 11.13
N LYS A 116 8.95 -41.67 11.52
CA LYS A 116 9.67 -41.11 12.68
C LYS A 116 9.16 -39.70 12.95
N GLU A 117 8.77 -39.51 14.21
CA GLU A 117 8.56 -38.24 14.90
C GLU A 117 9.71 -37.28 14.56
N LYS A 118 9.45 -36.28 13.71
CA LYS A 118 10.42 -35.25 13.35
C LYS A 118 9.87 -33.93 13.88
N VAL A 119 10.47 -33.52 14.99
CA VAL A 119 10.27 -32.24 15.67
C VAL A 119 10.11 -31.12 14.64
N LEU A 120 8.96 -30.45 14.70
CA LEU A 120 8.63 -29.26 13.93
C LEU A 120 9.61 -28.15 14.34
N ASN A 121 10.71 -28.00 13.60
CA ASN A 121 11.48 -26.77 13.63
C ASN A 121 10.61 -25.70 12.98
N ILE A 122 10.00 -24.88 13.83
CA ILE A 122 9.29 -23.66 13.48
C ILE A 122 10.29 -22.79 12.67
N PRO A 123 10.07 -22.58 11.37
CA PRO A 123 11.05 -21.90 10.52
C PRO A 123 11.10 -20.40 10.83
N GLU A 124 12.30 -19.83 10.69
CA GLU A 124 12.65 -18.41 10.72
C GLU A 124 11.66 -17.47 9.99
N ASP A 125 10.87 -18.01 9.05
CA ASP A 125 9.83 -17.32 8.28
C ASP A 125 8.75 -16.64 9.14
N LEU A 126 8.41 -17.18 10.32
CA LEU A 126 7.42 -16.57 11.22
C LEU A 126 7.96 -15.29 11.90
N ALA A 127 9.25 -15.27 12.23
CA ALA A 127 9.89 -14.12 12.86
C ALA A 127 10.07 -12.96 11.86
N GLU A 128 10.28 -13.27 10.57
CA GLU A 128 10.43 -12.26 9.52
C GLU A 128 9.07 -11.66 9.09
N ILE A 129 8.00 -12.47 9.10
CA ILE A 129 6.61 -12.00 8.93
C ILE A 129 6.22 -11.10 10.12
N GLU A 130 6.52 -11.50 11.35
CA GLU A 130 6.27 -10.70 12.55
C GLU A 130 7.10 -9.40 12.54
N TYR A 131 8.33 -9.43 12.00
CA TYR A 131 9.19 -8.25 11.86
C TYR A 131 8.66 -7.26 10.81
N MET A 132 8.15 -7.74 9.67
CA MET A 132 7.51 -6.88 8.66
C MET A 132 6.18 -6.32 9.15
N GLU A 133 5.35 -7.14 9.81
CA GLU A 133 4.14 -6.68 10.48
C GLU A 133 4.50 -5.60 11.52
N SER A 134 5.60 -5.77 12.26
CA SER A 134 6.14 -4.78 13.19
C SER A 134 6.54 -3.47 12.51
N MET A 135 7.16 -3.49 11.33
CA MET A 135 7.59 -2.28 10.62
C MET A 135 6.42 -1.47 10.07
N TYR A 136 5.49 -2.12 9.37
CA TYR A 136 4.28 -1.48 8.87
C TYR A 136 3.38 -0.98 10.02
N MET A 137 3.30 -1.74 11.11
CA MET A 137 2.59 -1.32 12.32
C MET A 137 3.26 -0.12 12.99
N LYS A 138 4.60 -0.07 13.05
CA LYS A 138 5.35 1.11 13.54
C LYS A 138 5.11 2.34 12.67
N LEU A 139 5.22 2.22 11.35
CA LEU A 139 4.98 3.32 10.42
C LEU A 139 3.53 3.83 10.51
N THR A 140 2.56 2.91 10.60
CA THR A 140 1.14 3.24 10.77
C THR A 140 0.86 3.92 12.10
N LEU A 141 1.45 3.43 13.21
CA LEU A 141 1.35 4.07 14.52
C LEU A 141 1.99 5.45 14.55
N SER A 142 3.16 5.62 13.93
CA SER A 142 3.81 6.94 13.79
C SER A 142 2.94 7.91 12.99
N ALA A 143 2.34 7.48 11.89
CA ALA A 143 1.41 8.29 11.11
C ALA A 143 0.15 8.66 11.91
N LEU A 144 -0.44 7.71 12.65
CA LEU A 144 -1.59 7.95 13.53
C LEU A 144 -1.26 8.93 14.66
N ASN A 145 -0.09 8.81 15.28
CA ASN A 145 0.36 9.73 16.31
C ASN A 145 0.59 11.13 15.75
N ALA A 146 1.23 11.27 14.59
CA ALA A 146 1.36 12.56 13.91
C ALA A 146 -0.01 13.19 13.61
N LEU A 147 -0.99 12.40 13.15
CA LEU A 147 -2.37 12.85 12.95
C LEU A 147 -3.05 13.27 14.26
N ASN A 148 -2.82 12.54 15.35
CA ASN A 148 -3.33 12.88 16.68
C ASN A 148 -2.71 14.15 17.25
N GLU A 149 -1.41 14.37 17.03
CA GLU A 149 -0.72 15.61 17.41
C GLU A 149 -1.24 16.80 16.60
N ILE A 150 -1.42 16.63 15.29
CA ILE A 150 -2.04 17.67 14.44
C ILE A 150 -3.48 17.96 14.88
N ARG A 151 -4.24 16.92 15.28
CA ARG A 151 -5.61 17.03 15.77
C ARG A 151 -5.69 17.66 17.16
N GLY A 152 -4.75 17.37 18.05
CA GLY A 152 -4.64 17.90 19.40
C GLY A 152 -4.01 19.31 19.46
N GLY A 153 -3.24 19.68 18.44
CA GLY A 153 -2.56 20.98 18.31
C GLY A 153 -3.41 22.13 17.78
N SER A 154 -4.74 22.06 17.89
CA SER A 154 -5.60 23.21 17.57
C SER A 154 -5.59 24.23 18.71
N SER A 155 -4.48 24.94 18.89
CA SER A 155 -4.46 26.22 19.60
C SER A 155 -4.98 27.32 18.67
N THR A 156 -6.29 27.29 18.42
CA THR A 156 -7.03 28.52 18.18
C THR A 156 -8.10 28.55 19.24
N ILE A 157 -7.77 29.16 20.39
CA ILE A 157 -8.75 29.96 21.09
C ILE A 157 -9.27 30.93 20.05
N ASP A 158 -10.50 30.69 19.62
CA ASP A 158 -11.25 31.67 18.87
C ASP A 158 -11.38 32.89 19.78
N VAL A 159 -10.74 34.00 19.43
CA VAL A 159 -10.84 35.28 20.15
C VAL A 159 -12.30 35.79 20.20
N PHE A 160 -13.22 35.11 19.51
CA PHE A 160 -14.66 35.35 19.52
C PHE A 160 -15.48 34.42 20.43
N SER A 161 -14.88 33.63 21.34
CA SER A 161 -15.69 32.77 22.23
C SER A 161 -16.37 33.49 23.41
N TRP A 162 -16.35 34.82 23.46
CA TRP A 162 -16.96 35.65 24.52
C TRP A 162 -17.68 36.91 23.99
N LEU A 163 -18.16 36.85 22.74
CA LEU A 163 -19.17 37.77 22.19
C LEU A 163 -20.28 36.93 21.56
#